data_AF-A0A415KTG6-F1
#
_entry.id   AF-A0A415KTG6-F1
#
_cell.length_a   1.000
_cell.length_b   1.000
_cell.length_c   1.000
_cell.angle_alpha   90.00
_cell.angle_beta   90.00
_cell.angle_gamma   90.00
#
_symmetry.space_group_name_H-M   'P 1'
#
loop_
_entity.id
_entity.type
_entity.pdbx_description
1 polymer ?
#
loop_
_entity_poly.entity_id
_entity_poly.type
_entity_poly.pdbx_seq_one_letter_code
_entity_poly.pdbx_strand_id
1 'polypeptide(L)'
;MKNIYQESIQAVENGTKFKVDFKTRSFKLNGQYIIQNSQYEGDLGVELCASLDEFLSNVEHLYTRYKHSIPSTMSECKSRKYFKALSDKDLEDEDMLFGVGRDIAQVELELYILCQIILGIGWDANKMGKWFWQSNKDRDLVILKNWVTVEK
;
A
#
# COMPACT_ATOMS: atom_id res chain seq x y z
N MET A 1 -14.94 -5.41 15.29
CA MET A 1 -15.60 -4.36 14.47
C MET A 1 -15.00 -4.44 13.09
N LYS A 2 -15.82 -4.38 12.04
CA LYS A 2 -15.30 -4.32 10.68
C LYS A 2 -14.96 -2.87 10.36
N ASN A 3 -13.83 -2.66 9.68
CA ASN A 3 -13.27 -1.34 9.37
C ASN A 3 -12.86 -1.31 7.89
N ILE A 4 -12.64 -0.12 7.34
CA ILE A 4 -12.35 0.06 5.91
C ILE A 4 -11.17 -0.80 5.47
N TYR A 5 -10.09 -0.85 6.27
CA TYR A 5 -8.90 -1.61 5.93
C TYR A 5 -9.18 -3.11 5.78
N GLN A 6 -9.78 -3.74 6.80
CA GLN A 6 -10.08 -5.17 6.80
C GLN A 6 -11.16 -5.54 5.77
N GLU A 7 -12.20 -4.72 5.62
CA GLU A 7 -13.25 -4.94 4.63
C GLU A 7 -12.72 -4.85 3.20
N SER A 8 -11.78 -3.94 2.95
CA SER A 8 -11.16 -3.79 1.63
C SER A 8 -10.30 -4.99 1.26
N ILE A 9 -9.51 -5.51 2.22
CA ILE A 9 -8.71 -6.72 2.01
C ILE A 9 -9.62 -7.90 1.69
N GLN A 10 -10.69 -8.11 2.47
CA GLN A 10 -11.67 -9.18 2.21
C GLN A 10 -12.39 -9.00 0.86
N ALA A 11 -12.74 -7.77 0.48
CA ALA A 11 -13.37 -7.51 -0.81
C ALA A 11 -12.44 -7.89 -1.98
N VAL A 12 -11.15 -7.53 -1.88
CA VAL A 12 -10.14 -7.85 -2.90
C VAL A 12 -9.84 -9.35 -2.94
N GLU A 13 -9.80 -10.03 -1.80
CA GLU A 13 -9.71 -11.48 -1.72
C GLU A 13 -10.88 -12.17 -2.47
N ASN A 14 -12.07 -11.59 -2.41
CA ASN A 14 -13.23 -12.03 -3.19
C ASN A 14 -13.24 -11.59 -4.67
N GLY A 15 -12.12 -11.05 -5.18
CA GLY A 15 -11.95 -10.67 -6.58
C GLY A 15 -12.37 -9.23 -6.93
N THR A 16 -12.62 -8.38 -5.92
CA THR A 16 -12.97 -6.97 -6.17
C THR A 16 -11.77 -6.18 -6.69
N LYS A 17 -11.97 -5.42 -7.77
CA LYS A 17 -10.95 -4.50 -8.27
C LYS A 17 -10.82 -3.29 -7.35
N PHE A 18 -9.59 -2.89 -7.07
CA PHE A 18 -9.33 -1.69 -6.28
C PHE A 18 -8.43 -0.69 -7.02
N LYS A 19 -8.45 0.56 -6.56
CA LYS A 19 -7.52 1.60 -7.00
C LYS A 19 -7.20 2.54 -5.85
N VAL A 20 -5.90 2.71 -5.57
CA VAL A 20 -5.37 3.70 -4.63
C VAL A 20 -4.77 4.87 -5.41
N ASP A 21 -5.05 6.09 -4.96
CA ASP A 21 -4.44 7.31 -5.46
C ASP A 21 -3.90 8.12 -4.29
N PHE A 22 -2.58 8.12 -4.11
CA PHE A 22 -1.93 8.84 -3.03
C PHE A 22 -2.02 10.36 -3.20
N LYS A 23 -1.98 10.87 -4.44
CA LYS A 23 -2.00 12.32 -4.71
C LYS A 23 -3.35 12.94 -4.35
N THR A 24 -4.42 12.28 -4.76
CA THR A 24 -5.79 12.71 -4.44
C THR A 24 -6.30 12.11 -3.13
N ARG A 25 -5.46 11.36 -2.41
CA ARG A 25 -5.81 10.67 -1.16
C ARG A 25 -7.14 9.93 -1.24
N SER A 26 -7.29 9.15 -2.31
CA SER A 26 -8.55 8.52 -2.69
C SER A 26 -8.36 7.02 -2.86
N PHE A 27 -9.39 6.27 -2.47
CA PHE A 27 -9.44 4.83 -2.58
C PHE A 27 -10.78 4.40 -3.14
N LYS A 28 -10.73 3.51 -4.13
CA LYS A 28 -11.90 2.95 -4.80
C LYS A 28 -11.94 1.45 -4.72
N LEU A 29 -13.13 0.91 -4.49
CA LEU A 29 -13.48 -0.50 -4.69
C LEU A 29 -14.53 -0.58 -5.78
N ASN A 30 -14.28 -1.44 -6.78
CA ASN A 30 -15.13 -1.62 -7.97
C ASN A 30 -15.55 -0.30 -8.66
N GLY A 31 -14.68 0.72 -8.62
CA GLY A 31 -14.94 2.04 -9.18
C GLY A 31 -15.72 3.01 -8.27
N GLN A 32 -16.29 2.53 -7.16
CA GLN A 32 -16.95 3.36 -6.14
C GLN A 32 -15.93 3.93 -5.16
N TYR A 33 -16.11 5.18 -4.73
CA TYR A 33 -15.25 5.79 -3.73
C TYR A 33 -15.59 5.26 -2.34
N ILE A 34 -14.58 4.75 -1.65
CA ILE A 34 -14.63 4.44 -0.22
C ILE A 34 -13.93 5.54 0.57
N ILE A 35 -12.84 6.07 0.03
CA ILE A 35 -12.17 7.28 0.51
C ILE A 35 -12.07 8.26 -0.66
N GLN A 36 -12.45 9.51 -0.46
CA GLN A 36 -12.39 10.55 -1.47
C GLN A 36 -11.76 11.82 -0.90
N ASN A 37 -10.58 12.21 -1.39
CA ASN A 37 -9.87 13.41 -0.91
C ASN A 37 -9.70 13.44 0.62
N SER A 38 -9.30 12.31 1.21
CA SER A 38 -9.21 12.09 2.67
C SER A 38 -10.54 12.04 3.44
N GLN A 39 -11.69 12.20 2.78
CA GLN A 39 -13.01 12.02 3.39
C GLN A 39 -13.44 10.55 3.30
N TYR A 40 -13.95 10.01 4.40
CA TYR A 40 -14.44 8.63 4.49
C TYR A 40 -15.48 8.53 5.61
N GLU A 41 -16.30 7.49 5.57
CA GLU A 41 -17.30 7.19 6.61
C GLU A 41 -16.86 5.96 7.43
N GLY A 42 -17.07 6.01 8.74
CA GLY A 42 -16.71 4.90 9.63
C GLY A 42 -15.26 4.95 10.11
N ASP A 43 -14.68 3.77 10.35
CA ASP A 43 -13.33 3.61 10.89
C ASP A 43 -12.36 3.11 9.81
N LEU A 44 -11.15 3.71 9.74
CA LEU A 44 -10.11 3.25 8.83
C LEU A 44 -9.59 1.87 9.23
N GLY A 45 -9.56 1.56 10.54
CA GLY A 45 -9.07 0.28 11.02
C GLY A 45 -7.56 0.17 11.16
N VAL A 46 -6.88 1.30 11.00
CA VAL A 46 -5.43 1.43 11.16
C VAL A 46 -5.22 2.58 12.12
N GLU A 47 -4.40 2.38 13.14
CA GLU A 47 -4.02 3.43 14.06
C GLU A 47 -2.80 4.20 13.52
N LEU A 48 -2.72 5.49 13.84
CA LEU A 48 -1.55 6.29 13.48
C LEU A 48 -0.32 5.73 14.19
N CYS A 49 0.74 5.45 13.45
CA CYS A 49 2.00 5.00 14.05
C CYS A 49 2.53 6.04 15.04
N ALA A 50 3.07 5.59 16.17
CA ALA A 50 3.61 6.46 17.20
C ALA A 50 4.89 7.18 16.73
N SER A 51 5.60 6.58 15.76
CA SER A 51 6.81 7.14 15.18
C SER A 51 6.92 6.88 13.68
N LEU A 52 7.72 7.71 13.00
CA LEU A 52 8.04 7.51 11.60
C LEU A 52 8.82 6.20 11.35
N ASP A 53 9.67 5.78 12.30
CA ASP A 53 10.43 4.55 12.16
C ASP A 53 9.52 3.31 12.19
N GLU A 54 8.50 3.33 13.05
CA GLU A 54 7.46 2.31 13.10
C GLU A 54 6.68 2.24 11.78
N PHE A 55 6.26 3.39 11.25
CA PHE A 55 5.60 3.48 9.96
C PHE A 55 6.46 2.87 8.85
N LEU A 56 7.72 3.29 8.73
CA LEU A 56 8.63 2.79 7.69
C LEU A 56 8.90 1.29 7.84
N SER A 57 9.08 0.81 9.08
CA SER A 57 9.28 -0.62 9.35
C SER A 57 8.06 -1.46 8.94
N ASN A 58 6.84 -0.97 9.21
CA ASN A 58 5.62 -1.64 8.79
C ASN A 58 5.46 -1.65 7.27
N VAL A 59 5.79 -0.54 6.60
CA VAL A 59 5.78 -0.47 5.13
C VAL A 59 6.81 -1.43 4.52
N GLU A 60 8.02 -1.53 5.07
CA GLU A 60 9.02 -2.50 4.63
C GLU A 60 8.55 -3.95 4.78
N HIS A 61 7.89 -4.26 5.90
CA HIS A 61 7.33 -5.59 6.14
C HIS A 61 6.22 -5.93 5.12
N LEU A 62 5.25 -5.03 4.93
CA LEU A 62 4.18 -5.20 3.95
C LEU A 62 4.72 -5.25 2.51
N TYR A 63 5.75 -4.46 2.20
CA TYR A 63 6.36 -4.48 0.89
C TYR A 63 7.10 -5.78 0.60
N THR A 64 7.78 -6.35 1.59
CA THR A 64 8.43 -7.66 1.44
C THR A 64 7.39 -8.72 1.08
N ARG A 65 6.25 -8.75 1.78
CA ARG A 65 5.12 -9.63 1.46
C ARG A 65 4.55 -9.38 0.06
N TYR A 66 4.45 -8.12 -0.38
CA TYR A 66 4.03 -7.79 -1.74
C TYR A 66 5.05 -8.20 -2.80
N LYS A 67 6.34 -8.00 -2.56
CA LYS A 67 7.40 -8.28 -3.53
C LYS A 67 7.48 -9.77 -3.88
N HIS A 68 7.28 -10.62 -2.87
CA HIS A 68 7.25 -12.08 -2.98
C HIS A 68 5.84 -12.67 -3.20
N SER A 69 4.83 -11.82 -3.46
CA SER A 69 3.45 -12.28 -3.66
C SER A 69 3.25 -12.95 -5.02
N ILE A 70 2.31 -13.91 -5.08
CA ILE A 70 2.00 -14.69 -6.29
C ILE A 70 1.20 -13.81 -7.27
N PRO A 71 1.69 -13.56 -8.50
CA PRO A 71 0.93 -12.83 -9.51
C PRO A 71 -0.41 -13.47 -9.81
N SER A 72 -1.39 -12.62 -10.08
CA SER A 72 -2.68 -13.02 -10.65
C SER A 72 -2.84 -12.39 -12.03
N THR A 73 -3.71 -12.96 -12.88
CA THR A 73 -4.09 -12.38 -14.18
C THR A 73 -4.57 -10.93 -14.03
N MET A 74 -5.25 -10.60 -12.92
CA MET A 74 -5.72 -9.24 -12.63
C MET A 74 -4.59 -8.29 -12.27
N SER A 75 -3.60 -8.76 -11.51
CA SER A 75 -2.42 -7.98 -11.14
C SER A 75 -1.54 -7.66 -12.34
N GLU A 76 -1.49 -8.53 -13.35
CA GLU A 76 -0.73 -8.30 -14.59
C GLU A 76 -1.43 -7.30 -15.51
N CYS A 77 -2.77 -7.31 -15.54
CA CYS A 77 -3.56 -6.36 -16.33
C CYS A 77 -3.49 -4.90 -15.84
N LYS A 78 -2.93 -4.63 -14.65
CA LYS A 78 -2.80 -3.25 -14.13
C LYS A 78 -1.71 -2.49 -14.88
N SER A 79 -2.10 -1.46 -15.62
CA SER A 79 -1.20 -0.62 -16.41
C SER A 79 -0.28 0.30 -15.59
N ARG A 80 -0.61 0.56 -14.32
CA ARG A 80 0.19 1.39 -13.40
C ARG A 80 0.28 0.72 -12.03
N LYS A 81 1.51 0.53 -11.55
CA LYS A 81 1.83 -0.01 -10.23
C LYS A 81 2.75 0.99 -9.54
N TYR A 82 2.53 1.26 -8.25
CA TYR A 82 3.43 2.14 -7.49
C TYR A 82 4.75 1.44 -7.14
N PHE A 83 4.67 0.16 -6.82
CA PHE A 83 5.79 -0.64 -6.37
C PHE A 83 6.05 -1.81 -7.32
N LYS A 84 7.31 -2.23 -7.38
CA LYS A 84 7.74 -3.40 -8.16
C LYS A 84 7.63 -4.66 -7.31
N ALA A 85 7.11 -5.74 -7.90
CA ALA A 85 7.13 -7.09 -7.34
C ALA A 85 7.87 -8.03 -8.28
N LEU A 86 8.29 -9.19 -7.77
CA LEU A 86 8.99 -10.22 -8.54
C LEU A 86 8.08 -10.80 -9.63
N SER A 87 8.67 -11.35 -10.70
CA SER A 87 7.90 -12.13 -11.66
C SER A 87 7.78 -13.58 -11.20
N ASP A 88 6.88 -14.38 -11.78
CA ASP A 88 6.78 -15.82 -11.47
C ASP A 88 8.12 -16.55 -11.56
N LYS A 89 9.01 -16.11 -12.45
CA LYS A 89 10.31 -16.76 -12.68
C LYS A 89 11.34 -16.45 -11.60
N ASP A 90 11.12 -15.38 -10.86
CA ASP A 90 12.03 -14.89 -9.82
C ASP A 90 11.52 -15.23 -8.42
N LEU A 91 10.36 -15.89 -8.30
CA LEU A 91 9.82 -16.36 -7.03
C LEU A 91 10.49 -17.66 -6.59
N GLU A 92 10.65 -17.83 -5.29
CA GLU A 92 11.13 -19.07 -4.71
C GLU A 92 10.00 -20.12 -4.66
N ASP A 93 10.34 -21.41 -4.65
CA ASP A 93 9.35 -22.49 -4.60
C ASP A 93 8.45 -22.40 -3.34
N GLU A 94 9.00 -21.91 -2.22
CA GLU A 94 8.23 -21.66 -0.99
C GLU A 94 7.20 -20.54 -1.18
N ASP A 95 7.58 -19.45 -1.86
CA ASP A 95 6.68 -18.36 -2.21
C ASP A 95 5.54 -18.85 -3.11
N MET A 96 5.81 -19.77 -4.03
CA MET A 96 4.79 -20.35 -4.88
C MET A 96 3.82 -21.28 -4.13
N LEU A 97 4.29 -21.97 -3.10
CA LEU A 97 3.48 -22.94 -2.35
C LEU A 97 2.61 -22.29 -1.27
N PHE A 98 3.13 -21.26 -0.61
CA PHE A 98 2.48 -20.63 0.55
C PHE A 98 2.25 -19.11 0.41
N GLY A 99 2.62 -18.53 -0.73
CA GLY A 99 2.54 -17.09 -0.95
C GLY A 99 1.11 -16.56 -0.98
N VAL A 100 0.98 -15.30 -0.58
CA VAL A 100 -0.28 -14.56 -0.63
C VAL A 100 -0.53 -14.07 -2.06
N GLY A 101 -1.80 -14.02 -2.47
CA GLY A 101 -2.18 -13.44 -3.75
C GLY A 101 -1.75 -11.97 -3.87
N ARG A 102 -1.16 -11.60 -5.00
CA ARG A 102 -0.59 -10.27 -5.23
C ARG A 102 -1.56 -9.11 -5.05
N ASP A 103 -2.81 -9.27 -5.47
CA ASP A 103 -3.80 -8.21 -5.29
C ASP A 103 -4.09 -7.93 -3.82
N ILE A 104 -4.09 -8.96 -2.97
CA ILE A 104 -4.30 -8.87 -1.52
C ILE A 104 -3.10 -8.14 -0.88
N ALA A 105 -1.88 -8.61 -1.15
CA ALA A 105 -0.68 -7.97 -0.62
C ALA A 105 -0.51 -6.52 -1.11
N GLN A 106 -0.94 -6.23 -2.35
CA GLN A 106 -0.90 -4.89 -2.91
C GLN A 106 -1.89 -3.95 -2.22
N VAL A 107 -3.15 -4.37 -2.01
CA VAL A 107 -4.13 -3.51 -1.33
C VAL A 107 -3.73 -3.31 0.12
N GLU A 108 -3.19 -4.34 0.79
CA GLU A 108 -2.71 -4.26 2.17
C GLU A 108 -1.62 -3.17 2.28
N LEU A 109 -0.59 -3.22 1.43
CA LEU A 109 0.48 -2.23 1.40
C LEU A 109 -0.01 -0.82 1.03
N GLU A 110 -0.69 -0.69 -0.11
CA GLU A 110 -1.06 0.63 -0.66
C GLU A 110 -2.12 1.33 0.20
N LEU A 111 -3.12 0.60 0.69
CA LEU A 111 -4.14 1.16 1.56
C LEU A 111 -3.57 1.52 2.93
N TYR A 112 -2.65 0.72 3.49
CA TYR A 112 -1.99 1.06 4.75
C TYR A 112 -1.26 2.40 4.66
N ILE A 113 -0.45 2.60 3.61
CA ILE A 113 0.26 3.87 3.38
C ILE A 113 -0.75 5.02 3.25
N LEU A 114 -1.82 4.83 2.50
CA LEU A 114 -2.86 5.85 2.33
C LEU A 114 -3.52 6.22 3.67
N CYS A 115 -3.89 5.23 4.49
CA CYS A 115 -4.47 5.46 5.80
C CYS A 115 -3.54 6.27 6.70
N GLN A 116 -2.24 5.93 6.75
CA GLN A 116 -1.25 6.67 7.54
C GLN A 116 -1.10 8.13 7.06
N ILE A 117 -1.15 8.38 5.74
CA ILE A 117 -1.15 9.73 5.16
C ILE A 117 -2.39 10.52 5.58
N ILE A 118 -3.57 9.88 5.60
CA ILE A 118 -4.82 10.52 6.01
C ILE A 118 -4.81 10.84 7.51
N LEU A 119 -4.30 9.92 8.33
CA LEU A 119 -4.15 10.07 9.77
C LEU A 119 -3.10 11.13 10.16
N GLY A 120 -2.26 11.55 9.22
CA GLY A 120 -1.37 12.70 9.38
C GLY A 120 0.09 12.35 9.62
N ILE A 121 0.59 11.21 9.11
CA ILE A 121 2.03 10.92 9.13
C ILE A 121 2.81 12.06 8.45
N GLY A 122 3.80 12.60 9.17
CA GLY A 122 4.60 13.73 8.71
C GLY A 122 5.78 13.28 7.82
N TRP A 123 6.22 14.16 6.93
CA TRP A 123 7.47 13.98 6.19
C TRP A 123 8.65 14.54 6.98
N ASP A 124 9.64 13.72 7.30
CA ASP A 124 10.89 14.15 7.93
C ASP A 124 12.03 14.19 6.89
N ALA A 125 12.52 15.39 6.57
CA ALA A 125 13.60 15.55 5.59
C ALA A 125 14.94 14.92 6.03
N ASN A 126 15.18 14.76 7.34
CA ASN A 126 16.42 14.18 7.84
C ASN A 126 16.46 12.67 7.64
N LYS A 127 15.31 12.00 7.77
CA LYS A 127 15.20 10.53 7.63
C LYS A 127 14.77 10.11 6.23
N MET A 128 13.79 10.81 5.67
CA MET A 128 13.18 10.49 4.37
C MET A 128 13.83 11.22 3.20
N GLY A 129 14.74 12.15 3.46
CA GLY A 129 15.41 12.92 2.42
C GLY A 129 14.53 14.04 1.83
N LYS A 130 15.05 14.67 0.78
CA LYS A 130 14.47 15.91 0.23
C LYS A 130 13.23 15.68 -0.64
N TRP A 131 13.22 14.59 -1.41
CA TRP A 131 12.25 14.36 -2.49
C TRP A 131 11.56 12.99 -2.43
N PHE A 132 12.29 11.98 -2.00
CA PHE A 132 11.80 10.63 -1.84
C PHE A 132 12.62 9.91 -0.78
N TRP A 133 11.98 8.98 -0.10
CA TRP A 133 12.62 8.00 0.74
C TRP A 133 12.76 6.70 -0.03
N GLN A 134 13.90 6.04 0.15
CA GLN A 134 14.17 4.71 -0.39
C GLN A 134 14.57 3.81 0.78
N SER A 135 14.02 2.60 0.84
CA SER A 135 14.38 1.66 1.90
C SER A 135 15.84 1.23 1.76
N ASN A 136 16.51 1.08 2.90
CA ASN A 136 17.86 0.53 2.97
C ASN A 136 17.87 -1.01 2.78
N LYS A 137 16.76 -1.68 3.10
CA LYS A 137 16.60 -3.14 2.94
C LYS A 137 16.31 -3.50 1.49
N ASP A 138 15.45 -2.70 0.84
CA ASP A 138 15.06 -2.94 -0.54
C ASP A 138 15.00 -1.63 -1.34
N ARG A 139 15.87 -1.51 -2.34
CA ARG A 139 15.98 -0.31 -3.17
C ARG A 139 14.80 -0.11 -4.11
N ASP A 140 14.01 -1.16 -4.38
CA ASP A 140 12.80 -1.04 -5.20
C ASP A 140 11.64 -0.36 -4.42
N LEU A 141 11.73 -0.30 -3.08
CA LEU A 141 10.75 0.41 -2.25
C LEU A 141 11.08 1.90 -2.15
N VAL A 142 10.26 2.71 -2.81
CA VAL A 142 10.40 4.17 -2.84
C VAL A 142 9.08 4.84 -2.46
N ILE A 143 9.13 5.77 -1.49
CA ILE A 143 8.00 6.63 -1.11
C ILE A 143 8.32 8.05 -1.56
N LEU A 144 7.45 8.65 -2.37
CA LEU A 144 7.64 10.02 -2.83
C LEU A 144 7.08 11.02 -1.83
N LYS A 145 7.79 12.14 -1.65
CA LYS A 145 7.35 13.24 -0.77
C LYS A 145 5.97 13.78 -1.16
N ASN A 146 5.72 13.90 -2.45
CA ASN A 146 4.45 14.41 -2.99
C ASN A 146 3.24 13.50 -2.73
N TRP A 147 3.43 12.28 -2.24
CA TRP A 147 2.35 11.41 -1.79
C TRP A 147 1.90 11.79 -0.37
N VAL A 148 2.87 12.14 0.48
CA VAL A 148 2.64 12.43 1.90
C VAL A 148 2.26 13.89 2.10
N THR A 149 3.02 14.82 1.50
CA THR A 149 2.82 16.25 1.68
C THR A 149 1.78 16.79 0.71
N VAL A 150 0.78 17.51 1.21
CA VAL A 150 -0.07 18.37 0.36
C VAL A 150 0.73 19.63 0.07
N GLU A 151 1.09 19.86 -1.20
CA GLU A 151 1.44 21.21 -1.63
C GLU A 151 0.16 22.04 -1.52
N LYS A 152 0.09 22.88 -0.48
CA LYS A 152 -0.98 23.88 -0.31
C LYS A 152 -0.74 25.06 -1.25
#